data_AF-A0A2V0RI50-F1
#
_entry.id   AF-A0A2V0RI50-F1
#
_cell.length_a   1.000
_cell.length_b   1.000
_cell.length_c   1.000
_cell.angle_alpha   90.00
_cell.angle_beta   90.00
_cell.angle_gamma   90.00
#
_symmetry.space_group_name_H-M   'P 1'
#
loop_
_entity.id
_entity.type
_entity.pdbx_description
1 polymer ?
#
loop_
_entity_poly.entity_id
_entity_poly.type
_entity_poly.pdbx_seq_one_letter_code
_entity_poly.pdbx_strand_id
1 'polypeptide(L)'
;MRKSIREELTSLGVSEDALFKLSRLLDRTVTGYDEVLLSPIASRVNPEEILSGWDEIFNSNRGKLNDVLLELEQSNRSKYGPRSIAVPWDERKSGVDNTFSPDSGKEIESYTPDNGRLRPISLLNAAKYIKKQTNAGLPSMSKKGNVLSDTLNDIDNQLDKNYPSVPFTRTQENKKTRLVWGYPLSAVVDEMRFYRPILEYQRNLPWRAALRSADDIDVALSKLINHAQSQGKSLVSIDFSNFDNSVKRKLQDYAFNVYFNSLFQTKYHPEIAKHFERFNTIGLVTPDRIYKGPHGIPSGSAYTNEVGSVVQYGISQTFDEDLDSSQVQGDDGAYATFDPEGFKDHFRSYGLDVNDEKSYISDNFVIYLQNLYHTDYKDKGIIRGVYPTYRALLRIVYQERFNDFSKDDISGKDYYAIRTLSILENVKHHPLFEEFVKYIVKLDKYNLQVSDQGISSYIKMREKQDGKDFKFTEYKRGDGFGIKSFASYKLANKFRVK
;
A
#
# COMPACT_ATOMS: atom_id res chain seq x y z
N MET A 1 -17.19 -12.49 21.07
CA MET A 1 -15.87 -13.15 21.32
C MET A 1 -16.05 -14.46 22.11
N ARG A 2 -15.39 -15.56 21.71
CA ARG A 2 -15.46 -16.86 22.41
C ARG A 2 -14.79 -16.81 23.79
N LYS A 3 -15.28 -17.62 24.74
CA LYS A 3 -14.78 -17.68 26.14
C LYS A 3 -13.29 -18.05 26.21
N SER A 4 -12.86 -19.05 25.44
CA SER A 4 -11.45 -19.49 25.40
C SER A 4 -10.48 -18.39 24.96
N ILE A 5 -10.84 -17.61 23.94
CA ILE A 5 -10.05 -16.45 23.49
C ILE A 5 -9.95 -15.41 24.61
N ARG A 6 -11.06 -15.13 25.30
CA ARG A 6 -11.07 -14.19 26.41
C ARG A 6 -10.13 -14.63 27.53
N GLU A 7 -10.24 -15.88 27.97
CA GLU A 7 -9.42 -16.44 29.05
C GLU A 7 -7.93 -16.37 28.72
N GLU A 8 -7.55 -16.72 27.49
CA GLU A 8 -6.15 -16.64 27.04
C GLU A 8 -5.63 -15.19 27.06
N LEU A 9 -6.40 -14.23 26.51
CA LEU A 9 -5.98 -12.82 26.50
C LEU A 9 -5.96 -12.20 27.90
N THR A 10 -6.88 -12.58 28.79
CA THR A 10 -6.84 -12.17 30.20
C THR A 10 -5.58 -12.70 30.89
N SER A 11 -5.16 -13.94 30.59
CA SER A 11 -3.91 -14.50 31.14
C SER A 11 -2.65 -13.75 30.68
N LEU A 12 -2.69 -13.10 29.51
CA LEU A 12 -1.64 -12.20 29.01
C LEU A 12 -1.70 -10.80 29.65
N GLY A 13 -2.68 -10.52 30.50
CA GLY A 13 -2.87 -9.23 31.15
C GLY A 13 -3.55 -8.18 30.27
N VAL A 14 -4.36 -8.59 29.28
CA VAL A 14 -5.21 -7.67 28.52
C VAL A 14 -6.38 -7.20 29.39
N SER A 15 -6.62 -5.89 29.45
CA SER A 15 -7.66 -5.31 30.29
C SER A 15 -9.08 -5.59 29.77
N GLU A 16 -10.07 -5.59 30.68
CA GLU A 16 -11.48 -5.76 30.32
C GLU A 16 -11.99 -4.73 29.28
N ASP A 17 -11.52 -3.48 29.36
CA ASP A 17 -11.86 -2.44 28.36
C ASP A 17 -11.32 -2.80 26.97
N ALA A 18 -10.08 -3.28 26.88
CA ALA A 18 -9.51 -3.71 25.61
C ALA A 18 -10.21 -4.96 25.06
N LEU A 19 -10.55 -5.91 25.94
CA LEU A 19 -11.34 -7.11 25.59
C LEU A 19 -12.74 -6.75 25.08
N PHE A 20 -13.39 -5.73 25.66
CA PHE A 20 -14.68 -5.23 25.19
C PHE A 20 -14.56 -4.61 23.79
N LYS A 21 -13.56 -3.75 23.57
CA LYS A 21 -13.28 -3.16 22.24
C LYS A 21 -12.98 -4.24 21.19
N LEU A 22 -12.18 -5.25 21.56
CA LEU A 22 -11.86 -6.38 20.71
C LEU A 22 -13.11 -7.23 20.40
N SER A 23 -13.97 -7.48 21.38
CA SER A 23 -15.22 -8.21 21.13
C SER A 23 -16.06 -7.48 20.08
N ARG A 24 -16.23 -6.17 20.19
CA ARG A 24 -16.96 -5.37 19.18
C ARG A 24 -16.32 -5.42 17.80
N LEU A 25 -14.98 -5.44 17.72
CA LEU A 25 -14.26 -5.61 16.45
C LEU A 25 -14.53 -7.00 15.84
N LEU A 26 -14.48 -8.05 16.66
CA LEU A 26 -14.74 -9.43 16.21
C LEU A 26 -16.20 -9.60 15.77
N ASP A 27 -17.15 -9.03 16.51
CA ASP A 27 -18.58 -9.10 16.15
C ASP A 27 -18.83 -8.42 14.78
N ARG A 28 -18.22 -7.24 14.54
CA ARG A 28 -18.24 -6.60 13.21
C ARG A 28 -17.54 -7.40 12.12
N THR A 29 -16.51 -8.15 12.48
CA THR A 29 -15.78 -9.01 11.53
C THR A 29 -16.63 -10.22 11.14
N VAL A 30 -17.39 -10.79 12.09
CA VAL A 30 -18.35 -11.87 11.85
C VAL A 30 -19.43 -11.41 10.87
N THR A 31 -20.10 -10.29 11.17
CA THR A 31 -21.25 -9.83 10.39
C THR A 31 -20.86 -9.23 9.04
N GLY A 32 -19.68 -8.63 8.92
CA GLY A 32 -19.40 -7.72 7.81
C GLY A 32 -20.24 -6.45 7.90
N TYR A 33 -20.24 -5.66 6.83
CA TYR A 33 -21.09 -4.48 6.66
C TYR A 33 -21.22 -4.12 5.18
N ASP A 34 -22.40 -3.66 4.77
CA ASP A 34 -22.78 -3.39 3.37
C ASP A 34 -23.10 -1.91 3.10
N GLU A 35 -22.91 -1.04 4.09
CA GLU A 35 -23.14 0.40 3.95
C GLU A 35 -22.27 0.99 2.83
N VAL A 36 -22.91 1.66 1.87
CA VAL A 36 -22.23 2.35 0.76
C VAL A 36 -21.92 3.77 1.15
N LEU A 37 -20.62 4.09 1.27
CA LEU A 37 -20.16 5.43 1.61
C LEU A 37 -19.90 6.25 0.34
N LEU A 38 -20.82 7.16 0.03
CA LEU A 38 -20.70 8.09 -1.09
C LEU A 38 -19.97 9.37 -0.68
N SER A 39 -19.28 10.01 -1.62
CA SER A 39 -18.81 11.38 -1.45
C SER A 39 -19.94 12.40 -1.70
N PRO A 40 -19.80 13.66 -1.26
CA PRO A 40 -20.82 14.68 -1.49
C PRO A 40 -21.18 14.91 -2.97
N ILE A 41 -20.23 14.70 -3.89
CA ILE A 41 -20.49 14.72 -5.33
C ILE A 41 -21.55 13.68 -5.69
N ALA A 42 -21.34 12.44 -5.24
CA ALA A 42 -22.21 11.31 -5.51
C ALA A 42 -23.49 11.27 -4.66
N SER A 43 -23.52 12.00 -3.54
CA SER A 43 -24.76 12.24 -2.79
C SER A 43 -25.68 13.24 -3.49
N ARG A 44 -25.14 14.08 -4.39
CA ARG A 44 -25.90 15.07 -5.16
C ARG A 44 -26.29 14.55 -6.54
N VAL A 45 -25.37 13.88 -7.22
CA VAL A 45 -25.57 13.32 -8.57
C VAL A 45 -25.46 11.81 -8.48
N ASN A 46 -26.39 11.07 -9.07
CA ASN A 46 -26.41 9.62 -8.97
C ASN A 46 -25.10 9.03 -9.54
N PRO A 47 -24.46 8.03 -8.89
CA PRO A 47 -23.25 7.40 -9.41
C PRO A 47 -23.32 6.91 -10.86
N GLU A 48 -24.46 6.34 -11.29
CA GLU A 48 -24.62 5.87 -12.67
C GLU A 48 -24.72 7.01 -13.68
N GLU A 49 -25.29 8.15 -13.28
CA GLU A 49 -25.30 9.37 -14.08
C GLU A 49 -23.88 9.95 -14.20
N ILE A 50 -23.11 9.91 -13.11
CA ILE A 50 -21.70 10.30 -13.11
C ILE A 50 -20.87 9.39 -14.05
N LEU A 51 -21.09 8.08 -13.99
CA LEU A 51 -20.40 7.14 -14.86
C LEU A 51 -20.76 7.39 -16.33
N SER A 52 -22.06 7.49 -16.63
CA SER A 52 -22.57 7.70 -17.99
C SER A 52 -22.09 9.01 -18.60
N GLY A 53 -22.07 10.10 -17.81
CA GLY A 53 -21.55 11.39 -18.27
C GLY A 53 -20.05 11.37 -18.56
N TRP A 54 -19.27 10.61 -17.77
CA TRP A 54 -17.86 10.40 -18.10
C TRP A 54 -17.69 9.50 -19.33
N ASP A 55 -18.50 8.45 -19.48
CA ASP A 55 -18.46 7.57 -20.65
C ASP A 55 -18.67 8.33 -21.96
N GLU A 56 -19.62 9.26 -22.00
CA GLU A 56 -19.87 10.08 -23.18
C GLU A 56 -18.63 10.88 -23.58
N ILE A 57 -18.00 11.56 -22.61
CA ILE A 57 -16.80 12.37 -22.83
C ILE A 57 -15.62 11.48 -23.22
N PHE A 58 -15.42 10.37 -22.51
CA PHE A 58 -14.35 9.41 -22.77
C PHE A 58 -14.48 8.83 -24.19
N ASN A 59 -15.68 8.35 -24.54
CA ASN A 59 -15.97 7.75 -25.84
C ASN A 59 -15.76 8.73 -27.00
N SER A 60 -16.18 9.99 -26.81
CA SER A 60 -15.98 11.07 -27.80
C SER A 60 -14.50 11.41 -28.01
N ASN A 61 -13.61 11.05 -27.08
CA ASN A 61 -12.18 11.36 -27.13
C ASN A 61 -11.29 10.11 -27.25
N ARG A 62 -11.86 8.92 -27.54
CA ARG A 62 -11.11 7.65 -27.64
C ARG A 62 -9.90 7.71 -28.58
N GLY A 63 -9.97 8.52 -29.65
CA GLY A 63 -8.87 8.68 -30.61
C GLY A 63 -7.60 9.30 -30.04
N LYS A 64 -7.60 9.80 -28.78
CA LYS A 64 -6.41 10.30 -28.07
C LYS A 64 -5.67 9.20 -27.29
N LEU A 65 -6.20 7.99 -27.25
CA LEU A 65 -5.72 6.88 -26.44
C LEU A 65 -5.26 5.75 -27.36
N ASN A 66 -4.19 5.06 -26.98
CA ASN A 66 -3.80 3.84 -27.66
C ASN A 66 -4.58 2.65 -27.09
N ASP A 67 -4.53 1.51 -27.79
CA ASP A 67 -5.35 0.34 -27.45
C ASP A 67 -5.04 -0.19 -26.04
N VAL A 68 -3.76 -0.19 -25.64
CA VAL A 68 -3.33 -0.64 -24.30
C VAL A 68 -3.97 0.21 -23.19
N LEU A 69 -3.99 1.53 -23.35
CA LEU A 69 -4.64 2.41 -22.38
C LEU A 69 -6.16 2.26 -22.41
N LEU A 70 -6.77 2.07 -23.59
CA LEU A 70 -8.21 1.82 -23.72
C LEU A 70 -8.62 0.55 -22.97
N GLU A 71 -7.89 -0.55 -23.13
CA GLU A 71 -8.15 -1.81 -22.42
C GLU A 71 -7.99 -1.65 -20.91
N LEU A 72 -6.94 -0.95 -20.46
CA LEU A 72 -6.71 -0.67 -19.05
C LEU A 72 -7.84 0.18 -18.45
N GLU A 73 -8.33 1.19 -19.19
CA GLU A 73 -9.46 2.02 -18.77
C GLU A 73 -10.75 1.21 -18.70
N GLN A 74 -11.04 0.35 -19.69
CA GLN A 74 -12.22 -0.52 -19.64
C GLN A 74 -12.18 -1.53 -18.48
N SER A 75 -11.00 -2.09 -18.19
CA SER A 75 -10.78 -2.95 -17.01
C SER A 75 -10.99 -2.20 -15.69
N ASN A 76 -10.74 -0.89 -15.64
CA ASN A 76 -11.04 -0.07 -14.45
C ASN A 76 -12.49 0.39 -14.41
N ARG A 77 -13.10 0.66 -15.57
CA ARG A 77 -14.52 0.97 -15.72
C ARG A 77 -15.40 -0.17 -15.20
N SER A 78 -15.08 -1.42 -15.55
CA SER A 78 -15.85 -2.60 -15.11
C SER A 78 -15.84 -2.82 -13.59
N LYS A 79 -14.91 -2.16 -12.88
CA LYS A 79 -14.80 -2.22 -11.41
C LYS A 79 -15.53 -1.06 -10.73
N TYR A 80 -16.15 -0.15 -11.48
CA TYR A 80 -16.86 0.99 -10.92
C TYR A 80 -17.96 0.55 -9.95
N GLY A 81 -17.81 0.90 -8.68
CA GLY A 81 -18.77 0.51 -7.65
C GLY A 81 -18.29 0.76 -6.22
N PRO A 82 -19.12 0.40 -5.22
CA PRO A 82 -18.85 0.63 -3.81
C PRO A 82 -17.52 0.08 -3.32
N ARG A 83 -16.85 0.84 -2.44
CA ARG A 83 -15.56 0.48 -1.83
C ARG A 83 -15.63 0.26 -0.32
N SER A 84 -16.78 0.51 0.30
CA SER A 84 -16.98 0.43 1.75
C SER A 84 -17.60 -0.90 2.20
N ILE A 85 -17.94 -1.81 1.28
CA ILE A 85 -18.56 -3.08 1.65
C ILE A 85 -17.48 -4.05 2.15
N ALA A 86 -17.69 -4.62 3.34
CA ALA A 86 -16.89 -5.70 3.89
C ALA A 86 -17.73 -6.98 3.97
N VAL A 87 -17.23 -8.06 3.37
CA VAL A 87 -17.85 -9.38 3.44
C VAL A 87 -17.73 -9.97 4.86
N PRO A 88 -18.66 -10.85 5.29
CA PRO A 88 -18.63 -11.51 6.59
C PRO A 88 -17.43 -12.43 6.78
N TRP A 89 -17.18 -12.86 8.02
CA TRP A 89 -16.03 -13.70 8.38
C TRP A 89 -15.95 -15.01 7.60
N ASP A 90 -17.09 -15.63 7.32
CA ASP A 90 -17.16 -16.93 6.63
C ASP A 90 -16.58 -16.87 5.20
N GLU A 91 -16.66 -15.70 4.55
CA GLU A 91 -16.05 -15.46 3.23
C GLU A 91 -14.55 -15.07 3.31
N ARG A 92 -14.04 -14.77 4.52
CA ARG A 92 -12.67 -14.28 4.75
C ARG A 92 -11.74 -15.34 5.33
N LYS A 93 -12.30 -16.32 6.02
CA LYS A 93 -11.58 -17.31 6.81
C LYS A 93 -10.54 -18.09 6.01
N SER A 94 -10.88 -18.51 4.79
CA SER A 94 -9.97 -19.23 3.90
C SER A 94 -8.69 -18.45 3.60
N GLY A 95 -8.79 -17.12 3.48
CA GLY A 95 -7.64 -16.24 3.30
C GLY A 95 -6.66 -16.30 4.48
N VAL A 96 -7.18 -16.43 5.71
CA VAL A 96 -6.37 -16.60 6.93
C VAL A 96 -5.81 -18.01 7.01
N ASP A 97 -6.62 -19.04 6.74
CA ASP A 97 -6.14 -20.43 6.73
C ASP A 97 -4.97 -20.61 5.74
N ASN A 98 -5.04 -19.97 4.57
CA ASN A 98 -3.95 -19.96 3.59
C ASN A 98 -2.67 -19.32 4.14
N THR A 99 -2.77 -18.22 4.90
CA THR A 99 -1.61 -17.55 5.51
C THR A 99 -0.84 -18.47 6.47
N PHE A 100 -1.54 -19.38 7.17
CA PHE A 100 -0.97 -20.34 8.14
C PHE A 100 -0.74 -21.75 7.55
N SER A 101 -0.92 -21.94 6.25
CA SER A 101 -0.68 -23.23 5.60
C SER A 101 0.82 -23.57 5.55
N PRO A 102 1.20 -24.85 5.40
CA PRO A 102 2.61 -25.27 5.38
C PRO A 102 3.46 -24.51 4.36
N ASP A 103 4.74 -24.31 4.69
CA ASP A 103 5.69 -23.62 3.81
C ASP A 103 6.19 -24.54 2.70
N SER A 104 5.96 -24.15 1.45
CA SER A 104 6.42 -24.84 0.24
C SER A 104 7.52 -24.07 -0.49
N GLY A 105 8.03 -22.98 0.08
CA GLY A 105 9.03 -22.14 -0.55
C GLY A 105 10.42 -22.77 -0.64
N LYS A 106 11.29 -22.10 -1.39
CA LYS A 106 12.73 -22.41 -1.52
C LYS A 106 13.56 -21.28 -0.88
N GLU A 107 14.73 -21.62 -0.34
CA GLU A 107 15.72 -20.62 0.10
C GLU A 107 16.28 -19.84 -1.09
N ILE A 108 16.56 -18.55 -0.90
CA ILE A 108 17.11 -17.66 -1.93
C ILE A 108 18.63 -17.66 -1.82
N GLU A 109 19.29 -18.03 -2.93
CA GLU A 109 20.74 -18.21 -3.04
C GLU A 109 21.46 -16.94 -3.57
N SER A 110 20.82 -15.77 -3.49
CA SER A 110 21.34 -14.51 -4.03
C SER A 110 22.44 -13.90 -3.17
N TYR A 111 23.39 -13.23 -3.82
CA TYR A 111 24.39 -12.41 -3.15
C TYR A 111 23.77 -11.14 -2.57
N THR A 112 24.28 -10.66 -1.44
CA THR A 112 23.82 -9.42 -0.78
C THR A 112 24.87 -8.33 -0.85
N PRO A 113 24.47 -7.04 -0.83
CA PRO A 113 25.42 -5.96 -0.58
C PRO A 113 26.05 -6.13 0.81
N ASP A 114 27.38 -6.15 0.88
CA ASP A 114 28.13 -6.16 2.14
C ASP A 114 28.38 -4.72 2.58
N ASN A 115 27.55 -4.23 3.51
CA ASN A 115 27.71 -2.90 4.10
C ASN A 115 28.12 -3.00 5.57
N GLY A 116 27.43 -3.83 6.36
CA GLY A 116 27.74 -4.12 7.77
C GLY A 116 27.82 -2.91 8.70
N ARG A 117 27.37 -1.73 8.26
CA ARG A 117 27.58 -0.44 8.96
C ARG A 117 26.34 0.12 9.62
N LEU A 118 25.15 -0.33 9.24
CA LEU A 118 23.91 0.21 9.79
C LEU A 118 23.79 -0.09 11.29
N ARG A 119 23.11 0.81 11.98
CA ARG A 119 22.80 0.74 13.40
C ARG A 119 21.32 1.07 13.57
N PRO A 120 20.60 0.41 14.49
CA PRO A 120 19.23 0.78 14.79
C PRO A 120 19.18 2.20 15.36
N ILE A 121 18.12 2.94 15.04
CA ILE A 121 17.81 4.20 15.72
C ILE A 121 17.25 3.91 17.13
N SER A 122 17.33 4.89 18.03
CA SER A 122 16.76 4.76 19.37
C SER A 122 15.22 4.63 19.32
N LEU A 123 14.64 4.01 20.34
CA LEU A 123 13.18 3.91 20.52
C LEU A 123 12.48 5.26 20.43
N LEU A 124 13.04 6.30 21.07
CA LEU A 124 12.50 7.66 21.02
C LEU A 124 12.51 8.25 19.60
N ASN A 125 13.49 7.90 18.77
CA ASN A 125 13.52 8.32 17.38
C ASN A 125 12.56 7.49 16.52
N ALA A 126 12.47 6.18 16.75
CA ALA A 126 11.51 5.31 16.09
C ALA A 126 10.05 5.75 16.35
N ALA A 127 9.72 6.11 17.59
CA ALA A 127 8.41 6.61 18.01
C ALA A 127 7.94 7.85 17.21
N LYS A 128 8.86 8.65 16.66
CA LYS A 128 8.53 9.84 15.86
C LYS A 128 7.90 9.49 14.51
N TYR A 129 8.09 8.27 14.01
CA TYR A 129 7.54 7.78 12.74
C TYR A 129 6.18 7.08 12.92
N ILE A 130 5.71 6.90 14.15
CA ILE A 130 4.44 6.21 14.41
C ILE A 130 3.24 7.05 14.01
N LYS A 131 2.34 6.45 13.22
CA LYS A 131 1.04 7.03 12.84
C LYS A 131 0.07 7.06 14.02
N LYS A 132 0.09 8.18 14.76
CA LYS A 132 -0.54 8.34 16.09
C LYS A 132 -2.07 8.16 16.10
N GLN A 133 -2.75 8.39 14.99
CA GLN A 133 -4.22 8.28 14.93
C GLN A 133 -4.72 6.86 14.62
N THR A 134 -3.83 5.93 14.29
CA THR A 134 -4.21 4.52 14.07
C THR A 134 -4.37 3.76 15.39
N ASN A 135 -5.01 2.59 15.36
CA ASN A 135 -5.20 1.75 16.54
C ASN A 135 -3.89 1.03 16.91
N ALA A 136 -3.62 0.87 18.21
CA ALA A 136 -2.42 0.29 18.79
C ALA A 136 -2.43 -1.25 18.86
N GLY A 137 -3.54 -1.89 18.48
CA GLY A 137 -3.72 -3.32 18.67
C GLY A 137 -3.76 -3.68 20.15
N LEU A 138 -3.47 -4.95 20.46
CA LEU A 138 -3.31 -5.39 21.85
C LEU A 138 -2.00 -4.82 22.45
N PRO A 139 -1.98 -4.57 23.77
CA PRO A 139 -3.03 -4.87 24.75
C PRO A 139 -4.08 -3.78 24.93
N SER A 140 -3.93 -2.59 24.33
CA SER A 140 -4.75 -1.42 24.70
C SER A 140 -6.01 -1.22 23.84
N MET A 141 -6.03 -1.75 22.62
CA MET A 141 -7.06 -1.51 21.59
C MET A 141 -7.41 -0.03 21.40
N SER A 142 -6.47 0.87 21.70
CA SER A 142 -6.66 2.32 21.75
C SER A 142 -5.88 3.04 20.65
N LYS A 143 -6.06 4.36 20.48
CA LYS A 143 -5.25 5.12 19.50
C LYS A 143 -3.78 5.11 19.92
N LYS A 144 -2.86 4.84 18.98
CA LYS A 144 -1.41 4.77 19.23
C LYS A 144 -0.90 6.00 19.98
N GLY A 145 -1.32 7.20 19.59
CA GLY A 145 -0.90 8.45 20.20
C GLY A 145 -1.23 8.57 21.70
N ASN A 146 -2.30 7.92 22.16
CA ASN A 146 -2.73 8.00 23.57
C ASN A 146 -1.91 7.08 24.48
N VAL A 147 -1.37 5.99 23.93
CA VAL A 147 -0.69 4.93 24.71
C VAL A 147 0.80 4.81 24.37
N LEU A 148 1.31 5.65 23.47
CA LEU A 148 2.69 5.55 22.99
C LEU A 148 3.71 5.73 24.11
N SER A 149 3.51 6.70 25.01
CA SER A 149 4.41 6.94 26.14
C SER A 149 4.45 5.75 27.09
N ASP A 150 3.29 5.23 27.47
CA ASP A 150 3.19 4.05 28.36
C ASP A 150 3.81 2.81 27.71
N THR A 151 3.60 2.64 26.39
CA THR A 151 4.19 1.55 25.62
C THR A 151 5.72 1.64 25.58
N LEU A 152 6.28 2.85 25.46
CA LEU A 152 7.73 3.05 25.48
C LEU A 152 8.34 2.76 26.86
N ASN A 153 7.62 3.10 27.94
CA ASN A 153 8.08 2.88 29.31
C ASN A 153 8.07 1.40 29.72
N ASP A 154 7.21 0.58 29.11
CA ASP A 154 7.02 -0.85 29.43
C ASP A 154 7.35 -1.77 28.23
N ILE A 155 8.20 -1.31 27.30
CA ILE A 155 8.33 -1.97 26.00
C ILE A 155 8.84 -3.42 26.11
N ASP A 156 9.85 -3.68 26.94
CA ASP A 156 10.47 -5.00 27.06
C ASP A 156 9.46 -6.04 27.55
N ASN A 157 8.73 -5.72 28.62
CA ASN A 157 7.63 -6.56 29.14
C ASN A 157 6.53 -6.78 28.09
N GLN A 158 6.17 -5.76 27.30
CA GLN A 158 5.18 -5.92 26.24
C GLN A 158 5.67 -6.79 25.07
N LEU A 159 6.96 -6.72 24.75
CA LEU A 159 7.57 -7.58 23.72
C LEU A 159 7.67 -9.03 24.21
N ASP A 160 8.03 -9.24 25.47
CA ASP A 160 8.11 -10.58 26.10
C ASP A 160 6.75 -11.28 26.15
N LYS A 161 5.68 -10.53 26.37
CA LYS A 161 4.30 -11.06 26.34
C LYS A 161 3.83 -11.45 24.94
N ASN A 162 4.49 -10.98 23.89
CA ASN A 162 4.22 -11.30 22.48
C ASN A 162 2.72 -11.29 22.12
N TYR A 163 2.04 -10.17 22.39
CA TYR A 163 0.60 -10.05 22.16
C TYR A 163 0.22 -10.39 20.70
N PRO A 164 -0.87 -11.15 20.47
CA PRO A 164 -1.31 -11.44 19.11
C PRO A 164 -1.85 -10.19 18.41
N SER A 165 -1.74 -10.17 17.09
CA SER A 165 -2.42 -9.22 16.21
C SER A 165 -3.94 -9.40 16.26
N VAL A 166 -4.67 -8.35 15.89
CA VAL A 166 -6.14 -8.35 15.79
C VAL A 166 -6.62 -8.14 14.36
N PRO A 167 -7.84 -8.55 13.96
CA PRO A 167 -8.24 -8.58 12.55
C PRO A 167 -8.88 -7.25 12.13
N PHE A 168 -8.08 -6.30 11.67
CA PHE A 168 -8.63 -5.11 11.02
C PHE A 168 -9.09 -5.43 9.59
N THR A 169 -9.90 -4.52 9.02
CA THR A 169 -10.52 -4.72 7.72
C THR A 169 -10.16 -3.59 6.76
N ARG A 170 -9.76 -3.95 5.54
CA ARG A 170 -9.61 -3.04 4.40
C ARG A 170 -10.53 -3.51 3.28
N THR A 171 -11.23 -2.58 2.67
CA THR A 171 -12.19 -2.86 1.61
C THR A 171 -11.80 -2.17 0.32
N GLN A 172 -12.17 -2.77 -0.79
CA GLN A 172 -11.94 -2.30 -2.15
C GLN A 172 -13.22 -2.50 -2.96
N GLU A 173 -13.21 -1.97 -4.17
CA GLU A 173 -14.22 -2.23 -5.19
C GLU A 173 -14.49 -3.74 -5.37
N ASN A 174 -15.67 -4.08 -5.89
CA ASN A 174 -16.13 -5.47 -6.07
C ASN A 174 -16.15 -6.30 -4.78
N LYS A 175 -16.47 -5.67 -3.63
CA LYS A 175 -16.53 -6.32 -2.30
C LYS A 175 -15.22 -6.97 -1.85
N LYS A 176 -14.10 -6.69 -2.52
CA LYS A 176 -12.81 -7.27 -2.15
C LYS A 176 -12.43 -6.81 -0.74
N THR A 177 -12.38 -7.76 0.17
CA THR A 177 -12.14 -7.51 1.60
C THR A 177 -10.84 -8.19 2.02
N ARG A 178 -9.91 -7.43 2.59
CA ARG A 178 -8.63 -7.93 3.09
C ARG A 178 -8.60 -7.82 4.61
N LEU A 179 -8.10 -8.86 5.26
CA LEU A 179 -7.72 -8.80 6.66
C LEU A 179 -6.39 -8.07 6.78
N VAL A 180 -6.34 -7.06 7.65
CA VAL A 180 -5.11 -6.38 8.01
C VAL A 180 -4.76 -6.74 9.44
N TRP A 181 -3.51 -7.12 9.64
CA TRP A 181 -3.00 -7.48 10.94
C TRP A 181 -2.89 -6.21 11.79
N GLY A 182 -3.73 -6.10 12.81
CA GLY A 182 -3.67 -5.06 13.82
C GLY A 182 -2.52 -5.33 14.77
N TYR A 183 -1.32 -5.05 14.27
CA TYR A 183 -0.05 -5.36 14.91
C TYR A 183 0.13 -4.57 16.22
N PRO A 184 0.64 -5.19 17.30
CA PRO A 184 0.89 -4.51 18.57
C PRO A 184 1.82 -3.31 18.42
N LEU A 185 1.49 -2.20 19.10
CA LEU A 185 2.30 -0.98 19.04
C LEU A 185 3.75 -1.19 19.49
N SER A 186 3.97 -1.98 20.55
CA SER A 186 5.31 -2.31 21.05
C SER A 186 6.19 -2.91 19.95
N ALA A 187 5.66 -3.93 19.24
CA ALA A 187 6.34 -4.56 18.12
C ALA A 187 6.61 -3.58 16.98
N VAL A 188 5.62 -2.78 16.57
CA VAL A 188 5.82 -1.78 15.48
C VAL A 188 6.92 -0.77 15.83
N VAL A 189 6.97 -0.28 17.07
CA VAL A 189 7.99 0.70 17.50
C VAL A 189 9.38 0.08 17.53
N ASP A 190 9.49 -1.16 18.02
CA ASP A 190 10.74 -1.90 18.06
C ASP A 190 11.28 -2.19 16.64
N GLU A 191 10.41 -2.68 15.74
CA GLU A 191 10.74 -2.91 14.33
C GLU A 191 11.17 -1.62 13.62
N MET A 192 10.49 -0.50 13.91
CA MET A 192 10.78 0.82 13.34
C MET A 192 12.22 1.29 13.62
N ARG A 193 12.88 0.78 14.67
CA ARG A 193 14.31 1.08 14.98
C ARG A 193 15.25 0.64 13.86
N PHE A 194 14.94 -0.46 13.19
CA PHE A 194 15.78 -1.07 12.14
C PHE A 194 15.22 -0.78 10.76
N TYR A 195 13.89 -0.84 10.63
CA TYR A 195 13.18 -0.55 9.40
C TYR A 195 13.57 0.81 8.82
N ARG A 196 13.65 1.88 9.63
CA ARG A 196 14.04 3.21 9.13
C ARG A 196 15.44 3.25 8.48
N PRO A 197 16.52 2.79 9.15
CA PRO A 197 17.83 2.66 8.50
C PRO A 197 17.81 1.85 7.19
N ILE A 198 17.10 0.71 7.15
CA ILE A 198 16.98 -0.13 5.94
C ILE A 198 16.39 0.69 4.79
N LEU A 199 15.32 1.42 5.10
CA LEU A 199 14.55 2.17 4.13
C LEU A 199 15.33 3.36 3.57
N GLU A 200 16.09 4.08 4.40
CA GLU A 200 16.99 5.15 3.95
C GLU A 200 18.13 4.60 3.08
N TYR A 201 18.65 3.41 3.38
CA TYR A 201 19.62 2.73 2.51
C TYR A 201 19.00 2.36 1.16
N GLN A 202 17.86 1.65 1.20
CA GLN A 202 17.16 1.17 0.02
C GLN A 202 16.70 2.31 -0.91
N ARG A 203 16.36 3.48 -0.37
CA ARG A 203 15.96 4.66 -1.16
C ARG A 203 17.00 5.09 -2.21
N ASN A 204 18.27 4.74 -2.00
CA ASN A 204 19.37 5.05 -2.91
C ASN A 204 19.68 3.94 -3.91
N LEU A 205 18.99 2.79 -3.82
CA LEU A 205 19.21 1.68 -4.74
C LEU A 205 18.49 1.94 -6.09
N PRO A 206 19.06 1.47 -7.22
CA PRO A 206 18.46 1.63 -8.55
C PRO A 206 17.04 1.06 -8.64
N TRP A 207 16.80 -0.10 -8.01
CA TRP A 207 15.54 -0.85 -8.08
C TRP A 207 14.41 -0.33 -7.17
N ARG A 208 14.66 0.78 -6.44
CA ARG A 208 13.77 1.34 -5.40
C ARG A 208 13.32 2.77 -5.68
N ALA A 209 13.07 3.15 -6.94
CA ALA A 209 12.59 4.51 -7.24
C ALA A 209 11.27 4.85 -6.52
N ALA A 210 10.44 3.84 -6.22
CA ALA A 210 9.20 3.99 -5.47
C ALA A 210 9.34 4.55 -4.04
N LEU A 211 10.53 4.46 -3.44
CA LEU A 211 10.83 5.09 -2.15
C LEU A 211 11.20 6.58 -2.27
N ARG A 212 11.41 7.10 -3.49
CA ARG A 212 11.78 8.49 -3.73
C ARG A 212 10.58 9.34 -4.10
N SER A 213 10.10 9.26 -5.34
CA SER A 213 8.96 10.05 -5.85
C SER A 213 8.36 9.42 -7.11
N ALA A 214 7.14 9.81 -7.48
CA ALA A 214 6.52 9.40 -8.73
C ALA A 214 7.33 9.80 -9.98
N ASP A 215 8.01 10.95 -9.93
CA ASP A 215 8.84 11.43 -11.03
C ASP A 215 10.15 10.61 -11.14
N ASP A 216 10.71 10.14 -10.01
CA ASP A 216 11.83 9.19 -10.01
C ASP A 216 11.44 7.85 -10.64
N ILE A 217 10.20 7.39 -10.42
CA ILE A 217 9.67 6.16 -11.03
C ILE A 217 9.52 6.36 -12.55
N ASP A 218 8.97 7.49 -13.00
CA ASP A 218 8.90 7.83 -14.42
C ASP A 218 10.29 7.75 -15.09
N VAL A 219 11.33 8.30 -14.44
CA VAL A 219 12.72 8.23 -14.94
C VAL A 219 13.25 6.80 -14.94
N ALA A 220 13.03 6.04 -13.87
CA ALA A 220 13.52 4.67 -13.76
C ALA A 220 12.88 3.74 -14.79
N LEU A 221 11.57 3.83 -14.99
CA LEU A 221 10.86 3.03 -16.00
C LEU A 221 11.14 3.49 -17.42
N SER A 222 11.42 4.78 -17.65
CA SER A 222 11.95 5.24 -18.94
C SER A 222 13.27 4.54 -19.27
N LYS A 223 14.18 4.42 -18.30
CA LYS A 223 15.45 3.71 -18.49
C LYS A 223 15.23 2.23 -18.75
N LEU A 224 14.36 1.57 -17.97
CA LEU A 224 14.02 0.15 -18.15
C LEU A 224 13.48 -0.14 -19.55
N ILE A 225 12.48 0.63 -20.01
CA ILE A 225 11.87 0.46 -21.33
C ILE A 225 12.88 0.70 -22.45
N ASN A 226 13.65 1.79 -22.37
CA ASN A 226 14.67 2.09 -23.38
C ASN A 226 15.78 1.02 -23.40
N HIS A 227 16.18 0.50 -22.24
CA HIS A 227 17.13 -0.60 -22.13
C HIS A 227 16.61 -1.85 -22.82
N ALA A 228 15.37 -2.25 -22.51
CA ALA A 228 14.73 -3.40 -23.13
C ALA A 228 14.71 -3.29 -24.66
N GLN A 229 14.28 -2.15 -25.20
CA GLN A 229 14.26 -1.90 -26.64
C GLN A 229 15.66 -1.92 -27.27
N SER A 230 16.67 -1.34 -26.60
CA SER A 230 18.04 -1.30 -27.12
C SER A 230 18.71 -2.67 -27.17
N GLN A 231 18.34 -3.56 -26.25
CA GLN A 231 18.91 -4.90 -26.13
C GLN A 231 18.04 -5.98 -26.79
N GLY A 232 16.83 -5.65 -27.24
CA GLY A 232 15.87 -6.64 -27.75
C GLY A 232 15.30 -7.56 -26.67
N LYS A 233 15.17 -7.07 -25.42
CA LYS A 233 14.53 -7.79 -24.31
C LYS A 233 13.03 -7.49 -24.29
N SER A 234 12.24 -8.44 -23.79
CA SER A 234 10.83 -8.21 -23.48
C SER A 234 10.68 -7.61 -22.10
N LEU A 235 9.70 -6.72 -21.95
CA LEU A 235 9.29 -6.13 -20.68
C LEU A 235 8.31 -7.05 -19.98
N VAL A 236 8.44 -7.20 -18.66
CA VAL A 236 7.54 -7.98 -17.82
C VAL A 236 7.00 -7.10 -16.70
N SER A 237 5.68 -6.97 -16.63
CA SER A 237 4.97 -6.48 -15.45
C SER A 237 4.41 -7.69 -14.73
N ILE A 238 4.89 -8.00 -13.53
CA ILE A 238 4.52 -9.23 -12.83
C ILE A 238 3.45 -8.96 -11.75
N ASP A 239 2.44 -9.82 -11.67
CA ASP A 239 1.42 -9.80 -10.62
C ASP A 239 1.43 -11.16 -9.90
N PHE A 240 1.29 -11.12 -8.57
CA PHE A 240 1.23 -12.32 -7.74
C PHE A 240 -0.14 -12.45 -7.05
N SER A 241 -0.67 -13.66 -7.08
CA SER A 241 -1.85 -14.03 -6.30
C SER A 241 -1.45 -14.27 -4.84
N ASN A 242 -2.13 -13.57 -3.92
CA ASN A 242 -1.95 -13.73 -2.47
C ASN A 242 -0.48 -13.66 -1.99
N PHE A 243 0.34 -12.77 -2.59
CA PHE A 243 1.78 -12.67 -2.35
C PHE A 243 2.19 -12.76 -0.86
N ASP A 244 1.56 -11.95 0.00
CA ASP A 244 1.83 -11.96 1.45
C ASP A 244 1.67 -13.36 2.06
N ASN A 245 0.69 -14.15 1.61
CA ASN A 245 0.47 -15.52 2.10
C ASN A 245 1.53 -16.50 1.59
N SER A 246 2.12 -16.25 0.43
CA SER A 246 3.13 -17.12 -0.19
C SER A 246 4.54 -16.86 0.35
N VAL A 247 4.84 -15.63 0.78
CA VAL A 247 6.12 -15.27 1.41
C VAL A 247 6.15 -15.77 2.86
N LYS A 248 6.48 -17.05 3.03
CA LYS A 248 6.57 -17.75 4.33
C LYS A 248 8.02 -17.86 4.83
N ARG A 249 8.23 -18.67 5.87
CA ARG A 249 9.45 -18.71 6.69
C ARG A 249 10.73 -18.76 5.88
N LYS A 250 10.87 -19.63 4.87
CA LYS A 250 12.12 -19.73 4.08
C LYS A 250 12.43 -18.46 3.29
N LEU A 251 11.41 -17.80 2.73
CA LEU A 251 11.58 -16.54 2.00
C LEU A 251 11.79 -15.37 2.96
N GLN A 252 11.07 -15.36 4.09
CA GLN A 252 11.28 -14.37 5.15
C GLN A 252 12.69 -14.47 5.76
N ASP A 253 13.23 -15.69 5.89
CA ASP A 253 14.59 -15.94 6.38
C ASP A 253 15.63 -15.20 5.55
N TYR A 254 15.52 -15.25 4.22
CA TYR A 254 16.38 -14.46 3.33
C TYR A 254 16.30 -12.95 3.64
N ALA A 255 15.10 -12.39 3.83
CA ALA A 255 14.98 -10.97 4.13
C ALA A 255 15.67 -10.59 5.45
N PHE A 256 15.45 -11.36 6.52
CA PHE A 256 15.97 -11.03 7.85
C PHE A 256 17.42 -11.48 8.07
N ASN A 257 17.68 -12.76 7.86
CA ASN A 257 18.93 -13.40 8.28
C ASN A 257 20.05 -13.27 7.24
N VAL A 258 19.70 -12.99 5.98
CA VAL A 258 20.66 -12.75 4.90
C VAL A 258 20.73 -11.25 4.58
N TYR A 259 19.68 -10.67 4.01
CA TYR A 259 19.72 -9.28 3.51
C TYR A 259 19.78 -8.24 4.64
N PHE A 260 18.89 -8.25 5.63
CA PHE A 260 18.95 -7.24 6.71
C PHE A 260 20.21 -7.41 7.55
N ASN A 261 20.61 -8.63 7.90
CA ASN A 261 21.87 -8.86 8.60
C ASN A 261 23.10 -8.33 7.85
N SER A 262 23.17 -8.44 6.51
CA SER A 262 24.30 -7.91 5.73
C SER A 262 24.43 -6.38 5.80
N LEU A 263 23.36 -5.68 6.16
CA LEU A 263 23.37 -4.22 6.28
C LEU A 263 23.82 -3.73 7.67
N PHE A 264 23.57 -4.51 8.73
CA PHE A 264 23.81 -4.10 10.11
C PHE A 264 25.09 -4.68 10.71
N GLN A 265 25.63 -3.99 11.70
CA GLN A 265 26.75 -4.52 12.49
C GLN A 265 26.34 -5.82 13.20
N THR A 266 27.23 -6.82 13.22
CA THR A 266 26.99 -8.17 13.78
C THR A 266 26.38 -8.18 15.19
N LYS A 267 26.76 -7.22 16.04
CA LYS A 267 26.22 -7.11 17.40
C LYS A 267 24.69 -6.93 17.47
N TYR A 268 24.04 -6.51 16.37
CA TYR A 268 22.59 -6.32 16.29
C TYR A 268 21.86 -7.50 15.63
N HIS A 269 22.55 -8.49 15.07
CA HIS A 269 21.93 -9.67 14.45
C HIS A 269 21.01 -10.43 15.42
N PRO A 270 21.33 -10.58 16.73
CA PRO A 270 20.39 -11.21 17.66
C PRO A 270 19.04 -10.48 17.82
N GLU A 271 19.01 -9.15 17.69
CA GLU A 271 17.75 -8.38 17.71
C GLU A 271 16.96 -8.60 16.41
N ILE A 272 17.65 -8.65 15.27
CA ILE A 272 17.02 -8.96 13.97
C ILE A 272 16.41 -10.37 13.98
N ALA A 273 17.10 -11.35 14.56
CA ALA A 273 16.57 -12.71 14.73
C ALA A 273 15.29 -12.74 15.60
N LYS A 274 15.22 -11.93 16.67
CA LYS A 274 13.98 -11.77 17.45
C LYS A 274 12.86 -11.15 16.63
N HIS A 275 13.18 -10.18 15.76
CA HIS A 275 12.20 -9.60 14.85
C HIS A 275 11.69 -10.63 13.84
N PHE A 276 12.57 -11.45 13.28
CA PHE A 276 12.21 -12.53 12.36
C PHE A 276 11.25 -13.52 13.01
N GLU A 277 11.59 -14.06 14.19
CA GLU A 277 10.72 -15.02 14.87
C GLU A 277 9.35 -14.41 15.19
N ARG A 278 9.30 -13.16 15.66
CA ARG A 278 8.03 -12.45 15.90
C ARG A 278 7.26 -12.24 14.61
N PHE A 279 7.90 -11.76 13.54
CA PHE A 279 7.28 -11.52 12.23
C PHE A 279 6.69 -12.81 11.64
N ASN A 280 7.36 -13.96 11.83
CA ASN A 280 6.92 -15.24 11.29
C ASN A 280 5.83 -15.92 12.12
N THR A 281 5.75 -15.65 13.43
CA THR A 281 4.96 -16.49 14.36
C THR A 281 3.96 -15.74 15.25
N ILE A 282 3.90 -14.40 15.17
CA ILE A 282 2.97 -13.61 15.97
C ILE A 282 1.53 -14.09 15.78
N GLY A 283 0.81 -14.29 16.88
CA GLY A 283 -0.55 -14.83 16.80
C GLY A 283 -1.52 -13.87 16.11
N LEU A 284 -2.64 -14.39 15.61
CA LEU A 284 -3.75 -13.59 15.08
C LEU A 284 -5.07 -13.97 15.77
N VAL A 285 -5.67 -13.03 16.47
CA VAL A 285 -7.02 -13.20 17.03
C VAL A 285 -8.04 -13.14 15.90
N THR A 286 -8.93 -14.13 15.85
CA THR A 286 -10.06 -14.19 14.90
C THR A 286 -11.36 -14.47 15.66
N PRO A 287 -12.53 -14.41 15.02
CA PRO A 287 -13.78 -14.82 15.65
C PRO A 287 -13.79 -16.28 16.16
N ASP A 288 -12.99 -17.15 15.53
CA ASP A 288 -12.98 -18.58 15.82
C ASP A 288 -11.95 -19.00 16.87
N ARG A 289 -10.73 -18.46 16.77
CA ARG A 289 -9.58 -18.83 17.59
C ARG A 289 -8.48 -17.78 17.54
N ILE A 290 -7.44 -17.96 18.36
CA ILE A 290 -6.15 -17.31 18.14
C ILE A 290 -5.30 -18.26 17.28
N TYR A 291 -5.01 -17.87 16.04
CA TYR A 291 -4.07 -18.60 15.18
C TYR A 291 -2.66 -18.37 15.70
N LYS A 292 -1.83 -19.41 15.66
CA LYS A 292 -0.45 -19.42 16.14
C LYS A 292 0.42 -20.26 15.21
N GLY A 293 1.73 -20.00 15.23
CA GLY A 293 2.72 -20.74 14.45
C GLY A 293 3.15 -19.99 13.19
N PRO A 294 4.04 -20.61 12.39
CA PRO A 294 4.59 -19.99 11.18
C PRO A 294 3.51 -19.56 10.19
N HIS A 295 3.68 -18.38 9.62
CA HIS A 295 2.74 -17.82 8.67
C HIS A 295 3.41 -16.92 7.62
N GLY A 296 2.64 -16.48 6.62
CA GLY A 296 3.06 -15.49 5.62
C GLY A 296 3.31 -14.08 6.21
N ILE A 297 3.50 -13.07 5.37
CA ILE A 297 3.74 -11.69 5.80
C ILE A 297 2.54 -11.14 6.61
N PRO A 298 2.74 -10.71 7.88
CA PRO A 298 1.70 -10.01 8.64
C PRO A 298 1.63 -8.54 8.22
N SER A 299 0.61 -8.18 7.42
CA SER A 299 0.46 -6.86 6.75
C SER A 299 0.41 -5.60 7.63
N GLY A 300 0.52 -5.74 8.95
CA GLY A 300 0.61 -4.65 9.93
C GLY A 300 2.00 -4.38 10.49
N SER A 301 2.98 -5.26 10.23
CA SER A 301 4.37 -5.07 10.64
C SER A 301 4.99 -3.87 9.92
N ALA A 302 5.98 -3.22 10.56
CA ALA A 302 6.76 -2.18 9.91
C ALA A 302 7.55 -2.69 8.69
N TYR A 303 7.87 -4.00 8.63
CA TYR A 303 8.64 -4.61 7.56
C TYR A 303 7.82 -5.14 6.38
N THR A 304 6.48 -5.04 6.43
CA THR A 304 5.56 -5.68 5.47
C THR A 304 6.00 -5.50 4.02
N ASN A 305 6.21 -4.26 3.59
CA ASN A 305 6.54 -3.98 2.19
C ASN A 305 7.98 -4.37 1.85
N GLU A 306 8.89 -4.25 2.80
CA GLU A 306 10.33 -4.37 2.62
C GLU A 306 10.76 -5.82 2.58
N VAL A 307 10.17 -6.68 3.41
CA VAL A 307 10.33 -8.13 3.29
C VAL A 307 9.84 -8.58 1.92
N GLY A 308 8.64 -8.16 1.50
CA GLY A 308 8.12 -8.48 0.18
C GLY A 308 9.02 -8.01 -0.97
N SER A 309 9.47 -6.75 -0.90
CA SER A 309 10.35 -6.15 -1.91
C SER A 309 11.70 -6.85 -1.99
N VAL A 310 12.32 -7.15 -0.84
CA VAL A 310 13.63 -7.81 -0.76
C VAL A 310 13.54 -9.26 -1.24
N VAL A 311 12.48 -9.99 -0.89
CA VAL A 311 12.25 -11.35 -1.37
C VAL A 311 12.07 -11.37 -2.88
N GLN A 312 11.20 -10.51 -3.42
CA GLN A 312 10.95 -10.46 -4.85
C GLN A 312 12.22 -10.08 -5.62
N TYR A 313 12.95 -9.05 -5.18
CA TYR A 313 14.22 -8.67 -5.77
C TYR A 313 15.27 -9.78 -5.62
N GLY A 314 15.40 -10.40 -4.45
CA GLY A 314 16.35 -11.49 -4.22
C GLY A 314 16.14 -12.68 -5.14
N ILE A 315 14.89 -13.09 -5.39
CA ILE A 315 14.58 -14.14 -6.35
C ILE A 315 14.93 -13.71 -7.78
N SER A 316 14.64 -12.46 -8.16
CA SER A 316 14.97 -12.00 -9.51
C SER A 316 16.48 -11.99 -9.77
N GLN A 317 17.30 -11.73 -8.75
CA GLN A 317 18.76 -11.76 -8.87
C GLN A 317 19.37 -13.17 -8.96
N THR A 318 18.59 -14.23 -8.73
CA THR A 318 19.04 -15.62 -8.97
C THR A 318 18.64 -16.14 -10.35
N PHE A 319 17.96 -15.33 -11.16
CA PHE A 319 17.68 -15.67 -12.55
C PHE A 319 18.96 -15.53 -13.38
N ASP A 320 19.13 -16.37 -14.42
CA ASP A 320 20.34 -16.40 -15.26
C ASP A 320 20.37 -15.23 -16.27
N GLU A 321 20.16 -14.01 -15.77
CA GLU A 321 20.20 -12.77 -16.53
C GLU A 321 20.42 -11.55 -15.61
N ASP A 322 21.13 -10.54 -16.10
CA ASP A 322 21.23 -9.25 -15.41
C ASP A 322 19.92 -8.44 -15.53
N LEU A 323 19.29 -8.22 -14.37
CA LEU A 323 18.02 -7.50 -14.18
C LEU A 323 18.19 -6.22 -13.34
N ASP A 324 19.37 -5.59 -13.34
CA ASP A 324 19.70 -4.42 -12.51
C ASP A 324 18.80 -3.18 -12.74
N SER A 325 18.18 -3.09 -13.92
CA SER A 325 17.25 -1.99 -14.26
C SER A 325 15.81 -2.19 -13.72
N SER A 326 15.54 -3.33 -13.07
CA SER A 326 14.21 -3.66 -12.54
C SER A 326 13.71 -2.64 -11.52
N GLN A 327 12.39 -2.60 -11.31
CA GLN A 327 11.76 -1.81 -10.24
C GLN A 327 10.84 -2.71 -9.43
N VAL A 328 10.93 -2.65 -8.10
CA VAL A 328 10.15 -3.50 -7.19
C VAL A 328 9.59 -2.71 -6.02
N GLN A 329 8.34 -2.97 -5.66
CA GLN A 329 7.67 -2.42 -4.47
C GLN A 329 6.63 -3.40 -3.90
N GLY A 330 7.05 -4.22 -2.95
CA GLY A 330 6.22 -5.25 -2.34
C GLY A 330 5.99 -6.41 -3.29
N ASP A 331 4.74 -6.63 -3.66
CA ASP A 331 4.28 -7.60 -4.66
C ASP A 331 4.37 -7.07 -6.10
N ASP A 332 4.45 -5.76 -6.31
CA ASP A 332 4.48 -5.15 -7.65
C ASP A 332 5.93 -5.10 -8.19
N GLY A 333 6.13 -5.44 -9.47
CA GLY A 333 7.45 -5.53 -10.09
C GLY A 333 7.45 -5.32 -11.61
N ALA A 334 8.48 -4.64 -12.11
CA ALA A 334 8.73 -4.39 -13.53
C ALA A 334 10.17 -4.78 -13.92
N TYR A 335 10.30 -5.58 -15.00
CA TYR A 335 11.54 -6.23 -15.42
C TYR A 335 11.74 -6.15 -16.93
N ALA A 336 12.96 -6.41 -17.39
CA ALA A 336 13.30 -6.60 -18.80
C ALA A 336 14.20 -7.82 -18.93
N THR A 337 13.75 -8.83 -19.70
CA THR A 337 14.42 -10.13 -19.82
C THR A 337 14.30 -10.70 -21.24
N PHE A 338 15.23 -11.56 -21.64
CA PHE A 338 15.14 -12.34 -22.87
C PHE A 338 14.18 -13.53 -22.76
N ASP A 339 13.90 -14.01 -21.55
CA ASP A 339 13.03 -15.17 -21.29
C ASP A 339 11.93 -14.83 -20.29
N PRO A 340 10.87 -14.11 -20.71
CA PRO A 340 9.82 -13.65 -19.82
C PRO A 340 8.98 -14.79 -19.21
N GLU A 341 8.80 -15.90 -19.93
CA GLU A 341 8.07 -17.06 -19.42
C GLU A 341 8.92 -17.85 -18.42
N GLY A 342 10.19 -18.12 -18.74
CA GLY A 342 11.12 -18.72 -17.79
C GLY A 342 11.32 -17.88 -16.55
N PHE A 343 11.29 -16.55 -16.66
CA PHE A 343 11.35 -15.65 -15.52
C PHE A 343 10.13 -15.76 -14.59
N LYS A 344 8.92 -15.93 -15.14
CA LYS A 344 7.71 -16.20 -14.34
C LYS A 344 7.79 -17.56 -13.66
N ASP A 345 8.22 -18.60 -14.38
CA ASP A 345 8.40 -19.94 -13.84
C ASP A 345 9.50 -20.00 -12.76
N HIS A 346 10.52 -19.16 -12.89
CA HIS A 346 11.54 -18.97 -11.87
C HIS A 346 10.92 -18.53 -10.55
N PHE A 347 10.07 -17.50 -10.53
CA PHE A 347 9.34 -17.12 -9.31
C PHE A 347 8.45 -18.24 -8.76
N ARG A 348 7.78 -19.00 -9.63
CA ARG A 348 6.99 -20.17 -9.22
C ARG A 348 7.83 -21.23 -8.53
N SER A 349 9.06 -21.44 -8.99
CA SER A 349 9.99 -22.40 -8.37
C SER A 349 10.36 -22.05 -6.92
N TYR A 350 10.23 -20.78 -6.52
CA TYR A 350 10.39 -20.31 -5.14
C TYR A 350 9.12 -20.38 -4.31
N GLY A 351 8.01 -20.86 -4.88
CA GLY A 351 6.72 -21.02 -4.20
C GLY A 351 5.82 -19.78 -4.27
N LEU A 352 6.11 -18.80 -5.14
CA LEU A 352 5.22 -17.67 -5.40
C LEU A 352 4.19 -18.02 -6.47
N ASP A 353 2.96 -17.55 -6.30
CA ASP A 353 1.85 -17.80 -7.23
C ASP A 353 1.73 -16.64 -8.23
N VAL A 354 2.35 -16.77 -9.40
CA VAL A 354 2.33 -15.77 -10.46
C VAL A 354 0.98 -15.80 -11.18
N ASN A 355 0.31 -14.64 -11.23
CA ASN A 355 -0.97 -14.46 -11.90
C ASN A 355 -0.76 -14.11 -13.39
N ASP A 356 -0.86 -15.10 -14.28
CA ASP A 356 -0.65 -14.91 -15.72
C ASP A 356 -1.63 -13.91 -16.33
N GLU A 357 -2.90 -13.97 -15.93
CA GLU A 357 -3.97 -13.10 -16.48
C GLU A 357 -3.78 -11.61 -16.14
N LYS A 358 -2.98 -11.31 -15.12
CA LYS A 358 -2.68 -9.94 -14.67
C LYS A 358 -1.23 -9.55 -14.87
N SER A 359 -0.39 -10.48 -15.29
CA SER A 359 0.96 -10.20 -15.71
C SER A 359 0.96 -9.78 -17.18
N TYR A 360 1.88 -8.91 -17.56
CA TYR A 360 1.97 -8.39 -18.91
C TYR A 360 3.37 -8.61 -19.46
N ILE A 361 3.46 -9.17 -20.66
CA ILE A 361 4.68 -9.26 -21.46
C ILE A 361 4.50 -8.32 -22.65
N SER A 362 5.43 -7.41 -22.89
CA SER A 362 5.34 -6.47 -24.00
C SER A 362 6.71 -5.95 -24.46
N ASP A 363 6.74 -5.24 -25.59
CA ASP A 363 7.97 -4.62 -26.12
C ASP A 363 8.02 -3.09 -25.92
N ASN A 364 6.94 -2.50 -25.43
CA ASN A 364 6.76 -1.04 -25.44
C ASN A 364 6.02 -0.48 -24.22
N PHE A 365 5.58 -1.32 -23.28
CA PHE A 365 4.97 -0.85 -22.04
C PHE A 365 5.23 -1.71 -20.79
N VAL A 366 5.10 -1.07 -19.63
CA VAL A 366 4.93 -1.77 -18.36
C VAL A 366 3.77 -1.17 -17.58
N ILE A 367 3.10 -2.01 -16.79
CA ILE A 367 2.16 -1.58 -15.77
C ILE A 367 2.85 -1.75 -14.43
N TYR A 368 3.01 -0.66 -13.69
CA TYR A 368 3.68 -0.67 -12.40
C TYR A 368 3.00 0.30 -11.46
N LEU A 369 2.73 -0.13 -10.22
CA LEU A 369 2.07 0.68 -9.19
C LEU A 369 0.77 1.33 -9.70
N GLN A 370 -0.01 0.57 -10.47
CA GLN A 370 -1.31 0.98 -11.04
C GLN A 370 -1.23 2.07 -12.13
N ASN A 371 -0.06 2.33 -12.69
CA ASN A 371 0.15 3.27 -13.79
C ASN A 371 0.63 2.50 -15.03
N LEU A 372 0.18 2.93 -16.20
CA LEU A 372 0.70 2.48 -17.49
C LEU A 372 1.89 3.35 -17.90
N TYR A 373 3.01 2.75 -18.22
CA TYR A 373 4.18 3.41 -18.80
C TYR A 373 4.36 2.88 -20.23
N HIS A 374 3.90 3.63 -21.22
CA HIS A 374 3.97 3.24 -22.64
C HIS A 374 4.83 4.23 -23.41
N THR A 375 5.53 3.77 -24.44
CA THR A 375 6.38 4.62 -25.29
C THR A 375 5.68 5.79 -25.99
N ASP A 376 4.35 5.78 -26.02
CA ASP A 376 3.52 6.80 -26.69
C ASP A 376 3.24 7.98 -25.76
N TYR A 377 3.36 7.76 -24.44
CA TYR A 377 3.05 8.75 -23.40
C TYR A 377 4.34 9.36 -22.84
N LYS A 378 5.09 10.03 -23.73
CA LYS A 378 6.34 10.71 -23.41
C LYS A 378 6.13 12.22 -23.27
N ASP A 379 6.69 12.80 -22.21
CA ASP A 379 6.82 14.25 -22.04
C ASP A 379 8.30 14.58 -21.85
N LYS A 380 8.86 15.40 -22.75
CA LYS A 380 10.29 15.79 -22.76
C LYS A 380 11.25 14.58 -22.69
N GLY A 381 10.93 13.52 -23.41
CA GLY A 381 11.75 12.29 -23.47
C GLY A 381 11.57 11.32 -22.30
N ILE A 382 10.77 11.68 -21.29
CA ILE A 382 10.45 10.82 -20.15
C ILE A 382 9.10 10.14 -20.39
N ILE A 383 9.05 8.82 -20.30
CA ILE A 383 7.82 8.03 -20.30
C ILE A 383 7.11 8.27 -18.97
N ARG A 384 5.92 8.87 -19.03
CA ARG A 384 5.13 9.23 -17.85
C ARG A 384 4.18 8.10 -17.49
N GLY A 385 4.03 7.82 -16.20
CA GLY A 385 2.98 6.90 -15.75
C GLY A 385 1.59 7.48 -16.06
N VAL A 386 0.70 6.70 -16.65
CA VAL A 386 -0.67 7.11 -16.94
C VAL A 386 -1.60 6.39 -15.97
N TYR A 387 -2.22 7.16 -15.06
CA TYR A 387 -3.19 6.63 -14.11
C TYR A 387 -4.59 6.59 -14.74
N PRO A 388 -5.35 5.49 -14.63
CA PRO A 388 -6.68 5.39 -15.24
C PRO A 388 -7.70 6.38 -14.65
N THR A 389 -8.43 7.09 -15.52
CA THR A 389 -9.48 8.03 -15.15
C THR A 389 -10.70 7.34 -14.53
N TYR A 390 -11.10 6.16 -15.00
CA TYR A 390 -12.21 5.42 -14.35
C TYR A 390 -11.86 5.01 -12.92
N ARG A 391 -10.59 4.67 -12.67
CA ARG A 391 -10.10 4.38 -11.31
C ARG A 391 -10.15 5.62 -10.42
N ALA A 392 -9.77 6.78 -10.97
CA ALA A 392 -9.88 8.05 -10.26
C ALA A 392 -11.36 8.42 -9.99
N LEU A 393 -12.25 8.26 -10.98
CA LEU A 393 -13.68 8.54 -10.88
C LEU A 393 -14.33 7.70 -9.77
N LEU A 394 -14.08 6.40 -9.78
CA LEU A 394 -14.53 5.46 -8.76
C LEU A 394 -14.11 5.94 -7.36
N ARG A 395 -12.85 6.35 -7.18
CA ARG A 395 -12.35 6.85 -5.88
C ARG A 395 -12.93 8.20 -5.49
N ILE A 396 -13.27 9.06 -6.45
CA ILE A 396 -13.95 10.34 -6.19
C ILE A 396 -15.37 10.06 -5.68
N VAL A 397 -16.09 9.11 -6.28
CA VAL A 397 -17.47 8.76 -5.96
C VAL A 397 -17.59 7.92 -4.68
N TYR A 398 -16.89 6.79 -4.62
CA TYR A 398 -17.01 5.81 -3.55
C TYR A 398 -15.87 5.91 -2.54
N GLN A 399 -16.23 6.06 -1.28
CA GLN A 399 -15.32 6.09 -0.16
C GLN A 399 -15.15 4.69 0.43
N GLU A 400 -13.97 4.41 0.95
CA GLU A 400 -13.72 3.17 1.68
C GLU A 400 -14.21 3.29 3.13
N ARG A 401 -13.99 4.47 3.72
CA ARG A 401 -14.33 4.81 5.10
C ARG A 401 -14.61 6.31 5.19
N PHE A 402 -15.44 6.68 6.15
CA PHE A 402 -15.60 8.07 6.54
C PHE A 402 -14.39 8.52 7.39
N ASN A 403 -13.90 9.73 7.15
CA ASN A 403 -12.90 10.37 8.00
C ASN A 403 -13.56 11.53 8.73
N ASP A 404 -13.53 11.51 10.07
CA ASP A 404 -14.00 12.61 10.90
C ASP A 404 -12.94 13.73 10.92
N PHE A 405 -13.13 14.73 10.06
CA PHE A 405 -12.27 15.92 9.93
C PHE A 405 -12.77 17.11 10.77
N SER A 406 -13.89 16.96 11.49
CA SER A 406 -14.50 18.05 12.26
C SER A 406 -13.62 18.53 13.42
N LYS A 407 -12.76 17.64 13.93
CA LYS A 407 -11.86 17.90 15.06
C LYS A 407 -10.59 18.66 14.71
N ASP A 408 -10.36 18.91 13.42
CA ASP A 408 -9.17 19.56 12.91
C ASP A 408 -9.50 20.88 12.19
N ASP A 409 -10.68 21.47 12.47
CA ASP A 409 -11.15 22.75 11.90
C ASP A 409 -11.12 22.80 10.36
N ILE A 410 -11.48 21.67 9.71
CA ILE A 410 -11.60 21.58 8.25
C ILE A 410 -13.07 21.52 7.89
N SER A 411 -13.52 22.40 7.01
CA SER A 411 -14.88 22.34 6.49
C SER A 411 -15.06 21.10 5.59
N GLY A 412 -16.27 20.54 5.53
CA GLY A 412 -16.55 19.43 4.60
C GLY A 412 -16.28 19.82 3.14
N LYS A 413 -16.59 21.06 2.75
CA LYS A 413 -16.24 21.62 1.43
C LYS A 413 -14.74 21.49 1.16
N ASP A 414 -13.91 22.01 2.06
CA ASP A 414 -12.45 22.02 1.85
C ASP A 414 -11.87 20.60 1.88
N TYR A 415 -12.31 19.76 2.82
CA TYR A 415 -11.83 18.38 2.92
C TYR A 415 -12.06 17.59 1.63
N TYR A 416 -13.30 17.61 1.11
CA TYR A 416 -13.63 16.87 -0.09
C TYR A 416 -13.03 17.48 -1.36
N ALA A 417 -12.90 18.81 -1.43
CA ALA A 417 -12.17 19.45 -2.53
C ALA A 417 -10.68 19.05 -2.53
N ILE A 418 -10.00 19.09 -1.39
CA ILE A 418 -8.59 18.65 -1.26
C ILE A 418 -8.44 17.17 -1.63
N ARG A 419 -9.33 16.31 -1.10
CA ARG A 419 -9.33 14.87 -1.42
C ARG A 419 -9.49 14.63 -2.92
N THR A 420 -10.46 15.28 -3.56
CA THR A 420 -10.73 15.13 -4.99
C THR A 420 -9.58 15.64 -5.84
N LEU A 421 -9.02 16.81 -5.51
CA LEU A 421 -7.84 17.35 -6.20
C LEU A 421 -6.61 16.44 -6.08
N SER A 422 -6.42 15.82 -4.91
CA SER A 422 -5.34 14.84 -4.68
C SER A 422 -5.54 13.56 -5.51
N ILE A 423 -6.79 13.12 -5.70
CA ILE A 423 -7.09 11.98 -6.59
C ILE A 423 -6.81 12.38 -8.04
N LEU A 424 -7.29 13.55 -8.47
CA LEU A 424 -7.07 14.10 -9.81
C LEU A 424 -5.59 14.31 -10.15
N GLU A 425 -4.74 14.62 -9.18
CA GLU A 425 -3.31 14.81 -9.44
C GLU A 425 -2.62 13.52 -9.93
N ASN A 426 -3.13 12.33 -9.61
CA ASN A 426 -2.60 11.07 -10.13
C ASN A 426 -2.77 10.98 -11.66
N VAL A 427 -3.84 11.57 -12.21
CA VAL A 427 -4.15 11.55 -13.65
C VAL A 427 -3.52 12.71 -14.43
N LYS A 428 -2.59 13.48 -13.84
CA LYS A 428 -2.01 14.70 -14.46
C LYS A 428 -1.32 14.47 -15.82
N HIS A 429 -0.91 13.24 -16.11
CA HIS A 429 -0.29 12.84 -17.38
C HIS A 429 -1.23 12.03 -18.28
N HIS A 430 -2.50 11.86 -17.91
CA HIS A 430 -3.47 11.19 -18.75
C HIS A 430 -3.83 12.06 -19.98
N PRO A 431 -3.97 11.50 -21.20
CA PRO A 431 -4.32 12.27 -22.40
C PRO A 431 -5.63 13.05 -22.28
N LEU A 432 -6.57 12.55 -21.47
CA LEU A 432 -7.87 13.19 -21.16
C LEU A 432 -7.88 13.96 -19.83
N PHE A 433 -6.72 14.36 -19.31
CA PHE A 433 -6.63 15.03 -18.01
C PHE A 433 -7.51 16.29 -17.95
N GLU A 434 -7.49 17.11 -19.00
CA GLU A 434 -8.23 18.37 -19.02
C GLU A 434 -9.74 18.16 -19.04
N GLU A 435 -10.21 17.26 -19.90
CA GLU A 435 -11.61 16.86 -20.00
C GLU A 435 -12.10 16.27 -18.66
N PHE A 436 -11.30 15.42 -18.03
CA PHE A 436 -11.66 14.79 -16.77
C PHE A 436 -11.74 15.80 -15.62
N VAL A 437 -10.75 16.68 -15.47
CA VAL A 437 -10.80 17.74 -14.44
C VAL A 437 -12.02 18.65 -14.68
N LYS A 438 -12.27 19.06 -15.92
CA LYS A 438 -13.44 19.89 -16.26
C LYS A 438 -14.75 19.20 -15.89
N TYR A 439 -14.86 17.91 -16.16
CA TYR A 439 -16.04 17.11 -15.83
C TYR A 439 -16.27 17.06 -14.32
N ILE A 440 -15.25 16.71 -13.54
CA ILE A 440 -15.36 16.62 -12.07
C ILE A 440 -15.65 17.99 -11.43
N VAL A 441 -15.04 19.07 -11.92
CA VAL A 441 -15.30 20.42 -11.42
C VAL A 441 -16.79 20.79 -11.54
N LYS A 442 -17.45 20.41 -12.65
CA LYS A 442 -18.88 20.68 -12.86
C LYS A 442 -19.80 19.89 -11.91
N LEU A 443 -19.37 18.70 -11.49
CA LEU A 443 -20.15 17.85 -10.59
C LEU A 443 -20.08 18.33 -9.14
N ASP A 444 -18.97 18.96 -8.73
CA ASP A 444 -18.81 19.48 -7.39
C ASP A 444 -19.61 20.77 -7.16
N LYS A 445 -20.38 20.83 -6.07
CA LYS A 445 -21.23 21.99 -5.73
C LYS A 445 -20.45 23.31 -5.64
N TYR A 446 -19.18 23.23 -5.24
CA TYR A 446 -18.32 24.40 -5.03
C TYR A 446 -17.18 24.48 -6.04
N ASN A 447 -17.30 23.77 -7.17
CA ASN A 447 -16.31 23.75 -8.25
C ASN A 447 -14.89 23.41 -7.75
N LEU A 448 -14.80 22.54 -6.74
CA LEU A 448 -13.59 22.15 -6.01
C LEU A 448 -12.84 23.30 -5.33
N GLN A 449 -13.48 24.44 -5.06
CA GLN A 449 -12.84 25.57 -4.39
C GLN A 449 -12.37 25.18 -2.98
N VAL A 450 -11.10 25.47 -2.69
CA VAL A 450 -10.48 25.23 -1.39
C VAL A 450 -10.08 26.57 -0.78
N SER A 451 -10.33 26.75 0.51
CA SER A 451 -9.86 27.89 1.29
C SER A 451 -8.41 27.72 1.76
N ASP A 452 -7.69 28.83 1.96
CA ASP A 452 -6.33 28.80 2.50
C ASP A 452 -6.29 28.25 3.93
N GLN A 453 -7.32 28.56 4.72
CA GLN A 453 -7.51 27.99 6.05
C GLN A 453 -7.68 26.46 5.98
N GLY A 454 -8.50 25.96 5.04
CA GLY A 454 -8.72 24.53 4.84
C GLY A 454 -7.45 23.77 4.47
N ILE A 455 -6.61 24.35 3.60
CA ILE A 455 -5.29 23.78 3.26
C ILE A 455 -4.39 23.72 4.49
N SER A 456 -4.28 24.83 5.24
CA SER A 456 -3.46 24.91 6.44
C SER A 456 -3.89 23.90 7.51
N SER A 457 -5.20 23.81 7.78
CA SER A 457 -5.77 22.83 8.72
C SER A 457 -5.53 21.39 8.26
N TYR A 458 -5.68 21.10 6.95
CA TYR A 458 -5.42 19.78 6.39
C TYR A 458 -3.95 19.36 6.55
N ILE A 459 -3.01 20.28 6.31
CA ILE A 459 -1.58 20.03 6.53
C ILE A 459 -1.31 19.66 7.99
N LYS A 460 -1.80 20.48 8.94
CA LYS A 460 -1.63 20.23 10.38
C LYS A 460 -2.22 18.89 10.80
N MET A 461 -3.41 18.55 10.27
CA MET A 461 -4.03 17.25 10.49
C MET A 461 -3.12 16.11 10.01
N ARG A 462 -2.54 16.20 8.81
CA ARG A 462 -1.64 15.19 8.25
C ARG A 462 -0.35 15.05 9.04
N GLU A 463 0.28 16.15 9.45
CA GLU A 463 1.48 16.15 10.30
C GLU A 463 1.23 15.47 11.65
N LYS A 464 0.10 15.79 12.29
CA LYS A 464 -0.34 15.14 13.54
C LYS A 464 -0.63 13.65 13.37
N GLN A 465 -1.18 13.26 12.22
CA GLN A 465 -1.55 11.88 11.90
C GLN A 465 -0.34 10.99 11.62
N ASP A 466 0.56 11.46 10.76
CA ASP A 466 1.61 10.63 10.15
C ASP A 466 2.98 10.81 10.80
N GLY A 467 3.16 11.77 11.72
CA GLY A 467 4.46 11.98 12.37
C GLY A 467 5.56 12.27 11.35
N LYS A 468 6.81 11.86 11.60
CA LYS A 468 7.92 12.05 10.65
C LYS A 468 7.74 11.33 9.29
N ASP A 469 6.76 10.44 9.18
CA ASP A 469 6.48 9.67 7.95
C ASP A 469 5.55 10.38 6.95
N PHE A 470 5.08 11.59 7.26
CA PHE A 470 4.13 12.28 6.36
C PHE A 470 4.68 12.56 4.95
N LYS A 471 6.01 12.52 4.75
CA LYS A 471 6.69 12.66 3.44
C LYS A 471 7.12 11.33 2.81
N PHE A 472 6.86 10.19 3.45
CA PHE A 472 7.56 8.95 3.12
C PHE A 472 6.84 8.04 2.10
N THR A 473 5.73 8.46 1.51
CA THR A 473 5.03 7.69 0.46
C THR A 473 4.67 8.58 -0.72
N GLU A 474 5.68 8.90 -1.53
CA GLU A 474 5.59 9.83 -2.68
C GLU A 474 5.51 9.11 -4.05
N TYR A 475 5.30 7.79 -4.10
CA TYR A 475 5.03 7.12 -5.39
C TYR A 475 3.66 7.50 -5.97
N LYS A 476 2.77 8.08 -5.16
CA LYS A 476 1.56 8.76 -5.66
C LYS A 476 1.88 10.20 -5.96
N ARG A 477 1.24 10.75 -6.99
CA ARG A 477 1.50 12.13 -7.40
C ARG A 477 0.81 13.11 -6.45
N GLY A 478 1.57 14.12 -6.04
CA GLY A 478 1.14 15.20 -5.15
C GLY A 478 1.52 14.98 -3.68
N ASP A 479 1.84 16.07 -2.98
CA ASP A 479 2.09 16.11 -1.54
C ASP A 479 1.02 16.93 -0.79
N GLY A 480 0.89 16.74 0.52
CA GLY A 480 -0.11 17.45 1.32
C GLY A 480 0.09 18.98 1.41
N PHE A 481 1.25 19.49 0.98
CA PHE A 481 1.71 20.86 1.19
C PHE A 481 1.61 21.70 -0.09
N GLY A 482 1.80 21.06 -1.25
CA GLY A 482 1.78 21.66 -2.58
C GLY A 482 0.44 21.58 -3.28
N ILE A 483 -0.69 21.49 -2.58
CA ILE A 483 -2.02 21.41 -3.24
C ILE A 483 -2.19 22.54 -4.27
N LYS A 484 -1.69 23.75 -4.00
CA LYS A 484 -1.75 24.88 -4.95
C LYS A 484 -0.79 24.73 -6.15
N SER A 485 0.27 23.94 -6.03
CA SER A 485 1.24 23.67 -7.10
C SER A 485 0.76 22.56 -8.05
N PHE A 486 -0.20 21.74 -7.62
CA PHE A 486 -0.77 20.63 -8.40
C PHE A 486 -1.31 21.10 -9.75
N ALA A 487 -1.13 20.25 -10.76
CA ALA A 487 -1.72 20.46 -12.07
C ALA A 487 -3.26 20.46 -11.96
N SER A 488 -3.82 19.57 -11.13
CA SER A 488 -5.26 19.46 -10.93
C SER A 488 -5.87 20.74 -10.33
N TYR A 489 -5.20 21.36 -9.35
CA TYR A 489 -5.65 22.61 -8.72
C TYR A 489 -5.59 23.79 -9.69
N LYS A 490 -4.45 23.94 -10.40
CA LYS A 490 -4.27 25.00 -11.40
C LYS A 490 -5.33 24.91 -12.50
N LEU A 491 -5.62 23.70 -12.98
CA LEU A 491 -6.59 23.47 -14.03
C LEU A 491 -8.03 23.65 -13.54
N ALA A 492 -8.36 23.18 -12.33
CA ALA A 492 -9.65 23.43 -11.71
C ALA A 492 -9.92 24.93 -11.56
N ASN A 493 -8.93 25.73 -11.15
CA ASN A 493 -9.07 27.19 -11.10
C ASN A 493 -9.41 27.82 -12.45
N LYS A 494 -8.79 27.35 -13.54
CA LYS A 494 -9.08 27.86 -14.89
C LYS A 494 -10.54 27.63 -15.28
N PHE A 495 -11.16 26.55 -14.82
CA PHE A 495 -12.57 26.22 -15.08
C PHE A 495 -13.57 26.88 -14.12
N ARG A 496 -13.13 27.48 -13.00
CA ARG A 496 -14.00 28.25 -12.10
C ARG A 496 -14.32 29.64 -12.62
N VAL A 497 -13.43 30.19 -13.44
CA VAL A 497 -13.44 31.59 -13.90
C VAL A 497 -14.20 31.74 -15.24
N LYS A 498 -14.78 30.65 -15.75
CA LYS A 498 -15.68 30.62 -16.91
C LYS A 498 -17.04 30.11 -16.46
#